data_AF-A0A945E7C0-F1
#
_entry.id   AF-A0A945E7C0-F1
#
_cell.length_a   1.000
_cell.length_b   1.000
_cell.length_c   1.000
_cell.angle_alpha   90.00
_cell.angle_beta   90.00
_cell.angle_gamma   90.00
#
_symmetry.space_group_name_H-M   'P 1'
#
loop_
_entity.id
_entity.type
_entity.pdbx_description
1 polymer ?
#
loop_
_entity_poly.entity_id
_entity_poly.type
_entity_poly.pdbx_seq_one_letter_code
_entity_poly.pdbx_strand_id
1 'polypeptide(L)'
;MNFRTLKILIMLFLVTGLTAFSIVKNGDRNINFNKINFIDSDLKFISIESVNKLLKQTDSNSSPLLKRDLNLKKIEETINDNGFIDSAEVSMDLVGEIGVRIVEKKPVFRVLNGKFYIDSNGNKMPLSNLFSERIPLIISKVNSSDYVNLGSLGVFLKNDDFLNTHIIGLDIIDNELFFHVRNFTYVIKMKGFNKYETRLNNYKVFYKSAINDNILKDLSLINLNFKSQVIVEKK
;
A
#
# COMPACT_ATOMS: atom_id res chain seq x y z
N MET A 1 -29.26 33.45 49.67
CA MET A 1 -28.71 32.28 48.94
C MET A 1 -28.86 31.05 49.83
N ASN A 2 -29.54 30.00 49.37
CA ASN A 2 -29.80 28.81 50.20
C ASN A 2 -28.50 28.01 50.43
N PHE A 3 -28.35 27.42 51.61
CA PHE A 3 -27.15 26.62 51.94
C PHE A 3 -26.89 25.48 50.93
N ARG A 4 -27.97 24.91 50.36
CA ARG A 4 -27.89 23.96 49.23
C ARG A 4 -27.29 24.56 47.97
N THR A 5 -27.68 25.77 47.58
CA THR A 5 -27.16 26.42 46.36
C THR A 5 -25.69 26.80 46.54
N LEU A 6 -25.28 27.25 47.73
CA LEU A 6 -23.88 27.51 48.04
C LEU A 6 -23.02 26.24 47.97
N LYS A 7 -23.48 25.12 48.55
CA LYS A 7 -22.78 23.82 48.45
C LYS A 7 -22.60 23.35 47.01
N ILE A 8 -23.63 23.51 46.17
CA ILE A 8 -23.57 23.15 44.75
C ILE A 8 -22.55 24.03 44.02
N LEU A 9 -22.53 25.33 44.30
CA LEU A 9 -21.60 26.28 43.66
C LEU A 9 -20.14 25.98 44.05
N ILE A 10 -19.90 25.65 45.32
CA ILE A 10 -18.57 25.23 45.82
C ILE A 10 -18.15 23.92 45.16
N MET A 11 -19.03 22.92 45.08
CA MET A 11 -18.73 21.65 44.40
C MET A 11 -18.41 21.86 42.93
N LEU A 12 -19.17 22.70 42.23
CA LEU A 12 -18.91 23.02 40.83
C LEU A 12 -17.53 23.68 40.64
N PHE A 13 -17.21 24.66 41.49
CA PHE A 13 -15.90 25.30 41.48
C PHE A 13 -14.77 24.30 41.73
N LEU A 14 -14.93 23.41 42.71
CA LEU A 14 -13.94 22.38 43.06
C LEU A 14 -13.71 21.42 41.88
N VAL A 15 -14.79 20.94 41.25
CA VAL A 15 -14.69 20.06 40.07
C VAL A 15 -13.98 20.77 38.93
N THR A 16 -14.35 22.01 38.60
CA THR A 16 -13.68 22.78 37.54
C THR A 16 -12.21 23.06 37.85
N GLY A 17 -11.87 23.29 39.12
CA GLY A 17 -10.50 23.51 39.57
C GLY A 17 -9.65 22.25 39.44
N LEU A 18 -10.18 21.09 39.86
CA LEU A 18 -9.48 19.81 39.72
C LEU A 18 -9.29 19.43 38.25
N THR A 19 -10.29 19.65 37.39
CA THR A 19 -10.15 19.32 35.96
C THR A 19 -9.12 20.22 35.28
N ALA A 20 -9.15 21.54 35.55
CA ALA A 20 -8.15 22.47 35.04
C ALA A 20 -6.74 22.12 35.53
N PHE A 21 -6.57 21.83 36.83
CA PHE A 21 -5.29 21.40 37.40
C PHE A 21 -4.80 20.09 36.78
N SER A 22 -5.68 19.12 36.57
CA SER A 22 -5.36 17.84 35.94
C SER A 22 -4.90 18.01 34.50
N ILE A 23 -5.52 18.92 33.73
CA ILE A 23 -5.13 19.21 32.34
C ILE A 23 -3.73 19.83 32.30
N VAL A 24 -3.46 20.84 33.14
CA VAL A 24 -2.14 21.49 33.21
C VAL A 24 -1.05 20.51 33.61
N LYS A 25 -1.26 19.75 34.70
CA LYS A 25 -0.29 18.77 35.17
C LYS A 25 0.00 17.65 34.17
N ASN A 26 -1.00 17.26 33.37
CA ASN A 26 -0.84 16.27 32.31
C ASN A 26 -0.08 16.83 31.09
N GLY A 27 -0.26 18.12 30.77
CA GLY A 27 0.46 18.80 29.69
C GLY A 27 1.94 19.04 29.98
N ASP A 28 2.29 19.30 31.24
CA ASP A 28 3.66 19.54 31.70
C ASP A 28 4.48 18.25 31.92
N ARG A 29 3.92 17.09 31.56
CA ARG A 29 4.62 15.82 31.67
C ARG A 29 5.73 15.73 30.63
N ASN A 30 6.97 15.48 31.10
CA ASN A 30 8.10 15.16 30.24
C ASN A 30 7.86 13.82 29.52
N ILE A 31 8.07 13.81 28.20
CA ILE A 31 7.96 12.60 27.39
C ILE A 31 9.34 12.14 26.95
N ASN A 32 9.56 10.83 27.00
CA ASN A 32 10.69 10.22 26.34
C ASN A 32 10.37 10.02 24.86
N PHE A 33 10.61 11.05 24.05
CA PHE A 33 10.30 11.06 22.62
C PHE A 33 11.29 10.22 21.77
N ASN A 34 12.29 9.60 22.38
CA ASN A 34 13.46 9.11 21.67
C ASN A 34 13.27 7.79 20.91
N LYS A 35 12.14 7.09 21.08
CA LYS A 35 11.89 5.79 20.46
C LYS A 35 10.40 5.51 20.32
N ILE A 36 10.01 4.78 19.27
CA ILE A 36 8.70 4.11 19.21
C ILE A 36 8.65 3.06 20.31
N ASN A 37 7.64 3.15 21.16
CA ASN A 37 7.39 2.16 22.20
C ASN A 37 6.77 0.90 21.59
N PHE A 38 5.87 1.07 20.62
CA PHE A 38 5.14 -0.02 20.00
C PHE A 38 4.85 0.21 18.51
N ILE A 39 5.09 -0.83 17.69
CA ILE A 39 4.70 -0.88 16.28
C ILE A 39 3.78 -2.09 16.08
N ASP A 40 2.58 -1.84 15.58
CA ASP A 40 1.58 -2.87 15.28
C ASP A 40 1.52 -3.16 13.77
N SER A 41 2.60 -3.71 13.21
CA SER A 41 2.72 -3.91 11.76
C SER A 41 3.78 -4.97 11.40
N ASP A 42 3.44 -5.87 10.48
CA ASP A 42 4.41 -6.79 9.85
C ASP A 42 5.04 -6.06 8.64
N LEU A 43 6.21 -5.48 8.85
CA LEU A 43 6.92 -4.66 7.86
C LEU A 43 7.91 -5.49 7.07
N LYS A 44 7.82 -5.45 5.75
CA LYS A 44 8.74 -6.15 4.84
C LYS A 44 9.62 -5.20 4.06
N PHE A 45 9.10 -4.06 3.65
CA PHE A 45 9.79 -3.13 2.77
C PHE A 45 10.61 -2.08 3.53
N ILE A 46 10.21 -1.73 4.75
CA ILE A 46 10.91 -0.78 5.62
C ILE A 46 11.27 -1.41 6.97
N SER A 47 12.44 -1.04 7.52
CA SER A 47 12.85 -1.52 8.85
C SER A 47 12.32 -0.65 9.97
N ILE A 48 12.17 -1.23 11.16
CA ILE A 48 11.76 -0.53 12.39
C ILE A 48 12.74 0.60 12.72
N GLU A 49 14.04 0.43 12.46
CA GLU A 49 15.06 1.46 12.68
C GLU A 49 14.87 2.64 11.74
N SER A 50 14.46 2.37 10.49
CA SER A 50 14.18 3.40 9.50
C SER A 50 12.98 4.25 9.93
N VAL A 51 11.91 3.62 10.43
CA VAL A 51 10.74 4.32 10.98
C VAL A 51 11.14 5.15 12.22
N ASN A 52 11.91 4.57 13.15
CA ASN A 52 12.43 5.32 14.31
C ASN A 52 13.29 6.52 13.89
N LYS A 53 14.02 6.43 12.78
CA LYS A 53 14.81 7.54 12.24
C LYS A 53 13.92 8.65 11.69
N LEU A 54 12.82 8.31 11.01
CA LEU A 54 11.85 9.30 10.51
C LEU A 54 11.25 10.12 11.67
N LEU A 55 10.90 9.46 12.77
CA LEU A 55 10.41 10.15 13.98
C LEU A 55 11.41 11.14 14.55
N LYS A 56 12.69 10.76 14.64
CA LYS A 56 13.74 11.63 15.18
C LYS A 56 13.99 12.85 14.30
N GLN A 57 13.84 12.71 12.99
CA GLN A 57 14.04 13.80 12.03
C GLN A 57 12.98 14.89 12.15
N THR A 58 11.75 14.55 12.56
CA THR A 58 10.66 15.53 12.68
C THR A 58 10.88 16.52 13.83
N ASP A 59 11.55 16.09 14.91
CA ASP A 59 11.68 16.83 16.18
C ASP A 59 13.12 16.92 16.72
N SER A 60 14.13 16.96 15.84
CA SER A 60 15.57 17.02 16.19
C SER A 60 16.02 18.26 17.00
N ASN A 61 15.12 19.12 17.47
CA ASN A 61 15.42 20.43 18.05
C ASN A 61 14.94 20.67 19.50
N SER A 62 14.42 19.69 20.25
CA SER A 62 13.87 19.98 21.59
C SER A 62 14.15 18.92 22.66
N SER A 63 15.17 19.20 23.47
CA SER A 63 15.21 18.79 24.88
C SER A 63 14.10 19.48 25.69
N PRO A 64 13.74 18.96 26.86
CA PRO A 64 12.65 17.99 26.97
C PRO A 64 11.35 18.51 26.35
N LEU A 65 10.77 17.73 25.44
CA LEU A 65 9.45 17.99 24.85
C LEU A 65 8.36 17.79 25.91
N LEU A 66 7.58 18.84 26.18
CA LEU A 66 6.34 18.73 26.93
C LEU A 66 5.28 18.07 26.05
N LYS A 67 4.37 17.32 26.67
CA LYS A 67 3.25 16.65 25.97
C LYS A 67 2.40 17.58 25.11
N ARG A 68 2.24 18.82 25.53
CA ARG A 68 1.49 19.85 24.81
C ARG A 68 2.17 20.36 23.53
N ASP A 69 3.49 20.22 23.42
CA ASP A 69 4.28 20.79 22.30
C ASP A 69 4.44 19.78 21.16
N LEU A 70 3.97 18.54 21.35
CA LEU A 70 4.11 17.49 20.36
C LEU A 70 3.01 17.53 19.30
N ASN A 71 3.43 17.68 18.05
CA ASN A 71 2.54 17.64 16.91
C ASN A 71 2.51 16.23 16.28
N LEU A 72 1.66 15.36 16.84
CA LEU A 72 1.45 13.99 16.33
C LEU A 72 1.08 13.96 14.85
N LYS A 73 0.31 14.94 14.37
CA LYS A 73 -0.08 15.04 12.96
C LYS A 73 1.11 15.28 12.04
N LYS A 74 2.02 16.17 12.41
CA LYS A 74 3.25 16.44 11.63
C LYS A 74 4.14 15.19 11.55
N ILE A 75 4.21 14.43 12.63
CA ILE A 75 4.95 13.17 12.70
C ILE A 75 4.32 12.15 11.76
N GLU A 76 3.01 12.01 11.81
CA GLU A 76 2.24 11.12 10.94
C GLU A 76 2.43 11.48 9.46
N GLU A 77 2.34 12.76 9.10
CA GLU A 77 2.63 13.27 7.75
C GLU A 77 4.06 12.91 7.30
N THR A 78 5.05 13.09 8.17
CA THR A 78 6.45 12.73 7.87
C THR A 78 6.63 11.24 7.60
N ILE A 79 5.94 10.38 8.36
CA ILE A 79 5.98 8.93 8.15
C ILE A 79 5.25 8.57 6.84
N ASN A 80 4.10 9.18 6.58
CA ASN A 80 3.29 8.95 5.37
C ASN A 80 4.01 9.35 4.07
N ASP A 81 4.92 10.34 4.13
CA ASP A 81 5.75 10.74 2.98
C ASP A 81 6.75 9.65 2.54
N ASN A 82 6.94 8.60 3.33
CA ASN A 82 7.79 7.48 2.96
C ASN A 82 7.19 6.68 1.79
N GLY A 83 7.99 6.43 0.74
CA GLY A 83 7.53 5.75 -0.47
C GLY A 83 7.00 4.32 -0.28
N PHE A 84 7.27 3.65 0.85
CA PHE A 84 6.76 2.31 1.17
C PHE A 84 5.47 2.33 1.99
N ILE A 85 5.09 3.47 2.56
CA ILE A 85 3.98 3.60 3.50
C ILE A 85 2.74 4.07 2.73
N ASP A 86 1.62 3.37 2.92
CA ASP A 86 0.31 3.75 2.40
C ASP A 86 -0.41 4.64 3.40
N SER A 87 -0.40 4.26 4.68
CA SER A 87 -0.87 5.09 5.78
C SER A 87 -0.15 4.75 7.07
N ALA A 88 -0.05 5.74 7.95
CA ALA A 88 0.46 5.64 9.29
C ALA A 88 -0.51 6.34 10.24
N GLU A 89 -0.62 5.81 11.44
CA GLU A 89 -1.38 6.40 12.54
C GLU A 89 -0.46 6.52 13.74
N VAL A 90 -0.29 7.74 14.24
CA VAL A 90 0.60 8.04 15.37
C VAL A 90 -0.24 8.42 16.58
N SER A 91 -0.05 7.69 17.67
CA SER A 91 -0.79 7.90 18.91
C SER A 91 0.14 7.99 20.11
N MET A 92 -0.36 8.62 21.17
CA MET A 92 0.32 8.69 22.46
C MET A 92 -0.61 8.22 23.56
N ASP A 93 -0.08 7.41 24.47
CA ASP A 93 -0.84 6.91 25.60
C ASP A 93 -0.89 7.90 26.78
N LEU A 94 -1.50 7.45 27.89
CA LEU A 94 -1.60 8.23 29.13
C LEU A 94 -0.26 8.36 29.87
N VAL A 95 0.69 7.46 29.64
CA VAL A 95 2.00 7.42 30.27
C VAL A 95 3.03 8.28 29.51
N GLY A 96 2.71 8.68 28.28
CA GLY A 96 3.56 9.46 27.38
C GLY A 96 4.34 8.62 26.37
N GLU A 97 3.97 7.36 26.17
CA GLU A 97 4.58 6.46 25.20
C GLU A 97 3.96 6.64 23.81
N ILE A 98 4.78 6.49 22.77
CA ILE A 98 4.38 6.68 21.37
C ILE A 98 4.17 5.33 20.70
N GLY A 99 2.95 5.12 20.19
CA GLY A 99 2.59 4.01 19.35
C GLY A 99 2.44 4.45 17.89
N VAL A 100 2.94 3.62 16.97
CA VAL A 100 2.78 3.85 15.52
C VAL A 100 2.19 2.61 14.88
N ARG A 101 1.10 2.77 14.15
CA ARG A 101 0.52 1.73 13.29
C ARG A 101 0.79 2.08 11.84
N ILE A 102 1.39 1.17 11.08
CA ILE A 102 1.82 1.39 9.70
C ILE A 102 1.13 0.40 8.78
N VAL A 103 0.62 0.89 7.66
CA VAL A 103 0.13 0.09 6.56
C VAL A 103 1.11 0.28 5.41
N GLU A 104 1.82 -0.78 5.02
CA GLU A 104 2.70 -0.76 3.85
C GLU A 104 1.90 -0.81 2.54
N LYS A 105 2.41 -0.13 1.51
CA LYS A 105 1.92 -0.26 0.14
C LYS A 105 2.05 -1.69 -0.35
N LYS A 106 1.06 -2.14 -1.12
CA LYS A 106 1.01 -3.49 -1.68
C LYS A 106 1.38 -3.44 -3.16
N PRO A 107 2.61 -3.80 -3.56
CA PRO A 107 2.99 -3.81 -4.96
C PRO A 107 2.24 -4.92 -5.73
N VAL A 108 1.88 -4.62 -6.97
CA VAL A 108 1.16 -5.52 -7.88
C VAL A 108 1.87 -5.73 -9.22
N PHE A 109 2.69 -4.77 -9.65
CA PHE A 109 3.63 -4.96 -10.77
C PHE A 109 5.01 -4.40 -10.43
N ARG A 110 6.05 -4.96 -11.04
CA ARG A 110 7.40 -4.39 -11.03
C ARG A 110 7.78 -3.89 -12.41
N VAL A 111 8.04 -2.60 -12.54
CA VAL A 111 8.51 -1.99 -13.79
C VAL A 111 10.03 -2.09 -13.86
N LEU A 112 10.53 -2.85 -14.84
CA LEU A 112 11.97 -3.01 -15.06
C LEU A 112 12.60 -1.72 -15.56
N ASN A 113 11.95 -1.07 -16.55
CA ASN A 113 12.39 0.19 -17.10
C ASN A 113 12.01 1.37 -16.19
N GLY A 114 12.89 1.69 -15.26
CA GLY A 114 12.70 2.72 -14.24
C GLY A 114 12.86 2.22 -12.81
N LYS A 115 12.94 0.89 -12.61
CA LYS A 115 13.25 0.24 -11.32
C LYS A 115 12.32 0.70 -10.18
N PHE A 116 11.02 0.47 -10.35
CA PHE A 116 10.01 0.76 -9.32
C PHE A 116 8.88 -0.27 -9.36
N TYR A 117 8.07 -0.30 -8.30
CA TYR A 117 6.81 -1.02 -8.25
C TYR A 117 5.62 -0.09 -8.55
N ILE A 118 4.56 -0.65 -9.11
CA ILE A 118 3.23 -0.04 -9.10
C ILE A 118 2.44 -0.73 -7.98
N ASP A 119 1.88 0.05 -7.06
CA ASP A 119 1.05 -0.45 -5.97
C ASP A 119 -0.40 -0.71 -6.39
N SER A 120 -1.19 -1.30 -5.48
CA SER A 120 -2.61 -1.61 -5.70
C SER A 120 -3.48 -0.41 -6.02
N ASN A 121 -3.05 0.80 -5.63
CA ASN A 121 -3.76 2.06 -5.88
C ASN A 121 -3.27 2.73 -7.18
N GLY A 122 -2.26 2.17 -7.85
CA GLY A 122 -1.66 2.73 -9.05
C GLY A 122 -0.64 3.83 -8.77
N ASN A 123 -0.05 3.88 -7.57
CA ASN A 123 1.05 4.79 -7.29
C ASN A 123 2.39 4.12 -7.53
N LYS A 124 3.42 4.94 -7.75
CA LYS A 124 4.81 4.47 -7.73
C LYS A 124 5.24 4.16 -6.31
N MET A 125 5.91 3.03 -6.15
CA MET A 125 6.59 2.61 -4.93
C MET A 125 8.05 2.26 -5.29
N PRO A 126 9.05 2.78 -4.56
CA PRO A 126 10.44 2.47 -4.84
C PRO A 126 10.76 0.99 -4.57
N LEU A 127 11.91 0.51 -5.03
CA LEU A 127 12.40 -0.82 -4.66
C LEU A 127 13.00 -0.77 -3.25
N SER A 128 12.70 -1.78 -2.43
CA SER A 128 13.36 -1.96 -1.13
C SER A 128 14.64 -2.78 -1.28
N ASN A 129 15.64 -2.45 -0.47
CA ASN A 129 16.85 -3.26 -0.32
C ASN A 129 16.65 -4.46 0.63
N LEU A 130 15.56 -4.47 1.40
CA LEU A 130 15.26 -5.49 2.39
C LEU A 130 14.43 -6.64 1.80
N PHE A 131 13.50 -6.31 0.91
CA PHE A 131 12.54 -7.27 0.39
C PHE A 131 12.19 -7.02 -1.08
N SER A 132 11.97 -8.11 -1.82
CA SER A 132 11.49 -8.09 -3.19
C SER A 132 10.26 -8.97 -3.32
N GLU A 133 9.13 -8.37 -3.67
CA GLU A 133 7.87 -9.09 -3.88
C GLU A 133 7.93 -9.93 -5.17
N ARG A 134 7.29 -11.11 -5.16
CA ARG A 134 7.16 -11.97 -6.34
C ARG A 134 5.85 -11.63 -7.06
N ILE A 135 5.94 -10.75 -8.05
CA ILE A 135 4.82 -10.23 -8.85
C ILE A 135 5.22 -10.12 -10.32
N PRO A 136 4.25 -10.01 -11.26
CA PRO A 136 4.55 -9.90 -12.67
C PRO A 136 5.42 -8.67 -13.01
N LEU A 137 6.25 -8.83 -14.03
CA LEU A 137 7.19 -7.80 -14.49
C LEU A 137 6.62 -7.02 -15.68
N ILE A 138 6.72 -5.70 -15.65
CA ILE A 138 6.49 -4.86 -16.83
C ILE A 138 7.84 -4.55 -17.48
N ILE A 139 8.02 -5.03 -18.70
CA ILE A 139 9.30 -4.96 -19.43
C ILE A 139 9.38 -3.64 -20.22
N SER A 140 8.28 -3.25 -20.87
CA SER A 140 8.19 -1.98 -21.60
C SER A 140 8.16 -0.74 -20.70
N LYS A 141 8.32 0.45 -21.32
CA LYS A 141 8.15 1.74 -20.63
C LYS A 141 6.67 1.98 -20.37
N VAL A 142 6.35 2.44 -19.16
CA VAL A 142 4.96 2.69 -18.73
C VAL A 142 4.67 4.19 -18.67
N ASN A 143 3.58 4.61 -19.31
CA ASN A 143 3.07 5.98 -19.22
C ASN A 143 2.37 6.20 -17.88
N SER A 144 2.49 7.41 -17.32
CA SER A 144 1.85 7.73 -16.04
C SER A 144 0.32 7.67 -16.08
N SER A 145 -0.28 7.87 -17.25
CA SER A 145 -1.73 7.70 -17.48
C SER A 145 -2.22 6.28 -17.21
N ASP A 146 -1.35 5.28 -17.30
CA ASP A 146 -1.73 3.88 -17.18
C ASP A 146 -1.61 3.35 -15.74
N TYR A 147 -1.00 4.09 -14.82
CA TYR A 147 -0.67 3.54 -13.50
C TYR A 147 -1.90 3.13 -12.68
N VAL A 148 -2.97 3.93 -12.69
CA VAL A 148 -4.22 3.59 -11.98
C VAL A 148 -4.83 2.31 -12.57
N ASN A 149 -4.86 2.19 -13.90
CA ASN A 149 -5.38 1.00 -14.56
C ASN A 149 -4.51 -0.23 -14.29
N LEU A 150 -3.18 -0.07 -14.22
CA LEU A 150 -2.25 -1.12 -13.86
C LEU A 150 -2.38 -1.55 -12.40
N GLY A 151 -2.67 -0.62 -11.50
CA GLY A 151 -3.04 -0.92 -10.11
C GLY A 151 -4.25 -1.86 -10.06
N SER A 152 -5.36 -1.45 -10.68
CA SER A 152 -6.60 -2.25 -10.74
C SER A 152 -6.40 -3.61 -11.41
N LEU A 153 -5.73 -3.65 -12.57
CA LEU A 153 -5.41 -4.91 -13.26
C LEU A 153 -4.53 -5.80 -12.38
N GLY A 154 -3.50 -5.25 -11.75
CA GLY A 154 -2.58 -6.00 -10.91
C GLY A 154 -3.27 -6.59 -9.67
N VAL A 155 -4.20 -5.85 -9.04
CA VAL A 155 -5.05 -6.37 -7.97
C VAL A 155 -5.91 -7.52 -8.47
N PHE A 156 -6.54 -7.37 -9.64
CA PHE A 156 -7.34 -8.44 -10.25
C PHE A 156 -6.51 -9.70 -10.51
N LEU A 157 -5.30 -9.57 -11.07
CA LEU A 157 -4.40 -10.69 -11.29
C LEU A 157 -3.97 -11.35 -9.97
N LYS A 158 -3.60 -10.56 -8.97
CA LYS A 158 -3.10 -11.04 -7.67
C LYS A 158 -4.16 -11.80 -6.88
N ASN A 159 -5.42 -11.41 -7.01
CA ASN A 159 -6.56 -12.04 -6.31
C ASN A 159 -7.11 -13.30 -7.02
N ASP A 160 -6.59 -13.65 -8.20
CA ASP A 160 -6.99 -14.85 -8.93
C ASP A 160 -5.89 -15.92 -8.85
N ASP A 161 -6.21 -17.09 -8.28
CA ASP A 161 -5.24 -18.16 -8.01
C ASP A 161 -4.51 -18.66 -9.26
N PHE A 162 -5.22 -18.73 -10.38
CA PHE A 162 -4.63 -19.16 -11.65
C PHE A 162 -3.80 -18.03 -12.26
N LEU A 163 -4.37 -16.83 -12.43
CA LEU A 163 -3.70 -15.74 -13.13
C LEU A 163 -2.46 -15.25 -12.38
N ASN A 164 -2.50 -15.19 -11.04
CA ASN A 164 -1.37 -14.77 -10.20
C ASN A 164 -0.13 -15.68 -10.39
N THR A 165 -0.34 -16.97 -10.61
CA THR A 165 0.76 -17.93 -10.80
C THR A 165 1.15 -18.08 -12.27
N HIS A 166 0.20 -17.86 -13.17
CA HIS A 166 0.34 -18.09 -14.60
C HIS A 166 0.89 -16.89 -15.36
N ILE A 167 0.46 -15.66 -15.06
CA ILE A 167 0.97 -14.44 -15.72
C ILE A 167 2.26 -14.01 -15.03
N ILE A 168 3.35 -13.93 -15.80
CA ILE A 168 4.69 -13.62 -15.28
C ILE A 168 5.19 -12.25 -15.74
N GLY A 169 4.63 -11.70 -16.81
CA GLY A 169 5.03 -10.41 -17.33
C GLY A 169 3.99 -9.75 -18.21
N LEU A 170 4.23 -8.49 -18.50
CA LEU A 170 3.40 -7.63 -19.31
C LEU A 170 4.27 -6.68 -20.14
N ASP A 171 3.94 -6.57 -21.42
CA ASP A 171 4.41 -5.49 -22.28
C ASP A 171 3.25 -4.61 -22.71
N ILE A 172 3.51 -3.31 -22.78
CA ILE A 172 2.57 -2.28 -23.22
C ILE A 172 3.18 -1.59 -24.43
N ILE A 173 2.55 -1.74 -25.59
CA ILE A 173 2.99 -1.18 -26.87
C ILE A 173 1.75 -0.61 -27.57
N ASP A 174 1.75 0.68 -27.90
CA ASP A 174 0.65 1.35 -28.63
C ASP A 174 -0.76 1.07 -28.08
N ASN A 175 -0.91 1.11 -26.74
CA ASN A 175 -2.16 0.79 -26.02
C ASN A 175 -2.63 -0.68 -26.19
N GLU A 176 -1.74 -1.57 -26.60
CA GLU A 176 -1.93 -3.02 -26.55
C GLU A 176 -1.10 -3.63 -25.42
N LEU A 177 -1.72 -4.57 -24.72
CA LEU A 177 -1.19 -5.32 -23.60
C LEU A 177 -0.83 -6.72 -24.09
N PHE A 178 0.41 -7.12 -23.87
CA PHE A 178 0.94 -8.44 -24.19
C PHE A 178 1.34 -9.13 -22.90
N PHE A 179 0.55 -10.09 -22.45
CA PHE A 179 0.84 -10.86 -21.24
C PHE A 179 1.72 -12.05 -21.60
N HIS A 180 2.80 -12.18 -20.85
CA HIS A 180 3.70 -13.32 -20.87
C HIS A 180 3.27 -14.32 -19.80
N VAL A 181 3.23 -15.60 -20.16
CA VAL A 181 2.75 -16.66 -19.29
C VAL A 181 3.84 -17.65 -18.93
N ARG A 182 3.67 -18.31 -17.79
CA ARG A 182 4.55 -19.37 -17.30
C ARG A 182 4.44 -20.60 -18.20
N ASN A 183 5.56 -21.28 -18.44
CA ASN A 183 5.66 -22.58 -19.12
C ASN A 183 5.26 -22.62 -20.61
N PHE A 184 4.85 -21.51 -21.21
CA PHE A 184 4.49 -21.46 -22.63
C PHE A 184 5.17 -20.29 -23.33
N THR A 185 5.35 -20.41 -24.64
CA THR A 185 6.01 -19.40 -25.48
C THR A 185 5.03 -18.44 -26.15
N TYR A 186 3.72 -18.73 -26.14
CA TYR A 186 2.73 -17.81 -26.71
C TYR A 186 2.57 -16.59 -25.81
N VAL A 187 2.13 -15.50 -26.42
CA VAL A 187 1.73 -14.28 -25.71
C VAL A 187 0.22 -14.09 -25.79
N ILE A 188 -0.37 -13.54 -24.74
CA ILE A 188 -1.79 -13.18 -24.73
C ILE A 188 -1.89 -11.69 -25.08
N LYS A 189 -2.59 -11.37 -26.15
CA LYS A 189 -2.79 -10.00 -26.62
C LYS A 189 -4.16 -9.47 -26.24
N MET A 190 -4.21 -8.25 -25.72
CA MET A 190 -5.42 -7.53 -25.40
C MET A 190 -5.26 -6.02 -25.65
N LYS A 191 -6.27 -5.36 -26.19
CA LYS A 191 -6.28 -3.93 -26.46
C LYS A 191 -6.79 -3.15 -25.26
N GLY A 192 -5.93 -2.31 -24.70
CA GLY A 192 -6.18 -1.42 -23.58
C GLY A 192 -6.64 -2.15 -22.31
N PHE A 193 -7.06 -1.36 -21.32
CA PHE A 193 -7.50 -1.84 -20.02
C PHE A 193 -9.02 -2.08 -19.92
N ASN A 194 -9.77 -1.85 -20.99
CA ASN A 194 -11.23 -2.02 -20.94
C ASN A 194 -11.62 -3.50 -20.92
N LYS A 195 -12.48 -3.88 -19.96
CA LYS A 195 -13.06 -5.23 -19.82
C LYS A 195 -12.00 -6.33 -19.66
N TYR A 196 -10.88 -6.03 -19.01
CA TYR A 196 -9.84 -7.03 -18.78
C TYR A 196 -10.38 -8.22 -17.97
N GLU A 197 -11.34 -8.03 -17.04
CA GLU A 197 -11.89 -9.14 -16.25
C GLU A 197 -12.57 -10.17 -17.16
N THR A 198 -13.47 -9.71 -18.03
CA THR A 198 -14.20 -10.59 -18.95
C THR A 198 -13.25 -11.29 -19.92
N ARG A 199 -12.27 -10.57 -20.46
CA ARG A 199 -11.32 -11.10 -21.45
C ARG A 199 -10.39 -12.15 -20.84
N LEU A 200 -9.83 -11.88 -19.67
CA LEU A 200 -8.98 -12.84 -18.96
C LEU A 200 -9.79 -14.04 -18.44
N ASN A 201 -11.06 -13.86 -18.10
CA ASN A 201 -11.97 -14.97 -17.82
C ASN A 201 -12.21 -15.86 -19.05
N ASN A 202 -12.43 -15.28 -20.23
CA ASN A 202 -12.55 -16.04 -21.48
C ASN A 202 -11.26 -16.84 -21.77
N TYR A 203 -10.10 -16.24 -21.51
CA TYR A 203 -8.82 -16.94 -21.62
C TYR A 203 -8.73 -18.15 -20.67
N LYS A 204 -9.14 -18.01 -19.41
CA LYS A 204 -9.16 -19.15 -18.47
C LYS A 204 -10.01 -20.31 -18.97
N VAL A 205 -11.18 -20.01 -19.54
CA VAL A 205 -12.07 -21.04 -20.13
C VAL A 205 -11.37 -21.73 -21.30
N PHE A 206 -10.79 -20.97 -22.22
CA PHE A 206 -10.01 -21.51 -23.34
C PHE A 206 -8.83 -22.37 -22.87
N TYR A 207 -8.04 -21.87 -21.92
CA TYR A 207 -6.89 -22.58 -21.38
C TYR A 207 -7.32 -23.93 -20.81
N LYS A 208 -8.39 -23.97 -20.02
CA LYS A 208 -8.95 -25.19 -19.44
C LYS A 208 -9.39 -26.20 -20.50
N SER A 209 -9.95 -25.74 -21.62
CA SER A 209 -10.31 -26.65 -22.73
C SER A 209 -9.10 -27.16 -23.52
N ALA A 210 -8.06 -26.33 -23.70
CA ALA A 210 -6.96 -26.62 -24.62
C ALA A 210 -5.74 -27.30 -23.96
N ILE A 211 -5.65 -27.29 -22.62
CA ILE A 211 -4.46 -27.79 -21.89
C ILE A 211 -4.22 -29.29 -22.10
N ASN A 212 -5.29 -30.08 -22.27
CA ASN A 212 -5.19 -31.52 -22.43
C ASN A 212 -4.78 -31.94 -23.86
N ASP A 213 -5.01 -31.08 -24.85
CA ASP A 213 -4.86 -31.43 -26.26
C ASP A 213 -3.47 -31.10 -26.81
N ASN A 214 -2.51 -30.70 -25.95
CA ASN A 214 -1.16 -30.21 -26.30
C ASN A 214 -1.09 -28.99 -27.24
N ILE A 215 -2.22 -28.50 -27.76
CA ILE A 215 -2.32 -27.39 -28.73
C ILE A 215 -1.57 -26.15 -28.24
N LEU A 216 -1.58 -25.89 -26.93
CA LEU A 216 -0.96 -24.72 -26.31
C LEU A 216 0.55 -24.59 -26.56
N LYS A 217 1.28 -25.69 -26.82
CA LYS A 217 2.74 -25.64 -27.09
C LYS A 217 3.07 -25.09 -28.47
N ASP A 218 2.14 -25.24 -29.40
CA ASP A 218 2.29 -24.87 -30.80
C ASP A 218 1.78 -23.46 -31.09
N LEU A 219 1.18 -22.80 -30.10
CA LEU A 219 0.68 -21.44 -30.24
C LEU A 219 1.80 -20.40 -30.20
N SER A 220 1.60 -19.32 -30.95
CA SER A 220 2.41 -18.11 -30.93
C SER A 220 1.65 -16.93 -30.29
N LEU A 221 0.34 -16.82 -30.57
CA LEU A 221 -0.50 -15.70 -30.09
C LEU A 221 -1.88 -16.20 -29.65
N ILE A 222 -2.38 -15.60 -28.57
CA ILE A 222 -3.79 -15.69 -28.15
C ILE A 222 -4.37 -14.28 -28.09
N ASN A 223 -5.28 -13.95 -28.98
CA ASN A 223 -5.88 -12.62 -29.10
C ASN A 223 -7.26 -12.57 -28.43
N LEU A 224 -7.37 -11.72 -27.41
CA LEU A 224 -8.59 -11.53 -26.58
C LEU A 224 -9.38 -10.28 -26.96
N ASN A 225 -9.10 -9.65 -28.09
CA ASN A 225 -9.77 -8.41 -28.49
C ASN A 225 -11.25 -8.60 -28.84
N PHE A 226 -11.65 -9.83 -29.16
CA PHE A 226 -12.99 -10.18 -29.59
C PHE A 226 -13.87 -10.53 -28.40
N LYS A 227 -15.09 -9.99 -28.37
CA LYS A 227 -15.96 -10.01 -27.18
C LYS A 227 -16.28 -11.41 -26.67
N SER A 228 -16.47 -12.37 -27.58
CA SER A 228 -16.94 -13.73 -27.27
C SER A 228 -16.10 -14.82 -27.93
N GLN A 229 -14.90 -14.47 -28.40
CA GLN A 229 -14.04 -15.37 -29.15
C GLN A 229 -12.60 -15.20 -28.71
N VAL A 230 -11.87 -16.30 -28.69
CA VAL A 230 -10.43 -16.32 -28.50
C VAL A 230 -9.84 -16.75 -29.83
N ILE A 231 -9.09 -15.85 -30.47
CA ILE A 231 -8.41 -16.16 -31.74
C ILE A 231 -7.00 -16.60 -31.41
N VAL A 232 -6.59 -17.75 -31.97
CA VAL A 232 -5.25 -18.31 -31.75
C VAL A 232 -4.48 -18.35 -33.05
N GLU A 233 -3.19 -18.07 -32.97
CA GLU A 233 -2.25 -18.24 -34.06
C GLU A 233 -1.25 -19.33 -33.68
N LYS A 234 -0.93 -20.19 -34.64
CA LYS A 234 0.10 -21.23 -34.50
C LYS A 234 1.44 -20.72 -35.04
N LYS A 235 2.52 -21.37 -34.62
CA LYS A 235 3.85 -21.18 -35.19
C LYS A 235 3.90 -21.61 -36.65
#